data_AF-A0A7D5GQ71-F1
#
_entry.id   AF-A0A7D5GQ71-F1
#
_cell.length_a   1.000
_cell.length_b   1.000
_cell.length_c   1.000
_cell.angle_alpha   90.00
_cell.angle_beta   90.00
_cell.angle_gamma   90.00
#
_symmetry.space_group_name_H-M   'P 1'
#
loop_
_entity.id
_entity.type
_entity.pdbx_description
1 polymer ?
#
loop_
_entity_poly.entity_id
_entity_poly.type
_entity_poly.pdbx_seq_one_letter_code
_entity_poly.pdbx_strand_id
1 'polypeptide(L)'
;MCGGTGTRLESTHEKPLYPIDGTAMIDRVVTALRESGIETIYAAVSTNAPSTRSHLERAAGVMTIETSGDGYVPDLMAALERDDLSSPVLTVAADLPLLEASCIDRVLAAHGSGDGSRTVCVPAALKQRLGVSIDARLEPDDHLVPTGVNVVGDADDSTTMTDVYYDIRFAVNVNRLEDAGIAARRLRDRRTAGG
;
A
#
# COMPACT_ATOMS: atom_id res chain seq x y z
N MET A 1 4.04 -0.90 4.74
CA MET A 1 3.40 -1.04 6.08
C MET A 1 2.59 -2.33 6.16
N CYS A 2 2.93 -3.25 7.07
CA CYS A 2 2.48 -4.65 7.05
C CYS A 2 1.87 -5.14 8.38
N GLY A 3 1.34 -4.27 9.25
CA GLY A 3 0.95 -4.62 10.62
C GLY A 3 -0.51 -5.07 10.87
N GLY A 4 -1.31 -5.38 9.85
CA GLY A 4 -2.76 -5.58 10.00
C GLY A 4 -3.18 -6.98 10.48
N THR A 5 -4.01 -7.06 11.53
CA THR A 5 -4.48 -8.35 12.11
C THR A 5 -5.51 -9.11 11.27
N GLY A 6 -6.29 -8.44 10.42
CA GLY A 6 -7.19 -9.11 9.45
C GLY A 6 -8.54 -9.56 10.00
N THR A 7 -8.92 -9.16 11.22
CA THR A 7 -10.17 -9.59 11.88
C THR A 7 -11.45 -9.37 11.07
N ARG A 8 -11.48 -8.32 10.23
CA ARG A 8 -12.62 -7.97 9.35
C ARG A 8 -12.73 -8.83 8.07
N LEU A 9 -11.77 -9.71 7.83
CA LEU A 9 -11.74 -10.63 6.68
C LEU A 9 -12.26 -12.03 7.00
N GLU A 10 -12.75 -12.24 8.23
CA GLU A 10 -13.29 -13.54 8.71
C GLU A 10 -12.33 -14.70 8.44
N SER A 11 -11.03 -14.43 8.63
CA SER A 11 -9.95 -15.34 8.28
C SER A 11 -9.05 -15.63 9.47
N THR A 12 -8.43 -16.81 9.46
CA THR A 12 -7.33 -17.15 10.37
C THR A 12 -5.99 -16.56 9.93
N HIS A 13 -5.92 -15.97 8.73
CA HIS A 13 -4.73 -15.29 8.23
C HIS A 13 -4.69 -13.84 8.72
N GLU A 14 -3.48 -13.38 9.05
CA GLU A 14 -3.20 -11.95 9.18
C GLU A 14 -3.53 -11.22 7.88
N LYS A 15 -3.96 -9.95 7.96
CA LYS A 15 -4.48 -9.18 6.81
C LYS A 15 -3.53 -9.25 5.60
N PRO A 16 -2.22 -8.95 5.72
CA PRO A 16 -1.32 -8.95 4.56
C PRO A 16 -1.19 -10.32 3.89
N LEU A 17 -1.36 -11.41 4.66
CA LEU A 17 -1.28 -12.78 4.17
C LEU A 17 -2.59 -13.32 3.63
N TYR A 18 -3.70 -12.59 3.78
CA TYR A 18 -4.98 -13.02 3.25
C TYR A 18 -4.87 -13.23 1.73
N PRO A 19 -5.31 -14.38 1.20
CA PRO A 19 -5.17 -14.68 -0.22
C PRO A 19 -6.26 -13.99 -1.05
N ILE A 20 -5.84 -13.25 -2.06
CA ILE A 20 -6.72 -12.81 -3.15
C ILE A 20 -6.40 -13.72 -4.33
N ASP A 21 -7.40 -14.37 -4.92
CA ASP A 21 -7.21 -15.22 -6.11
C ASP A 21 -5.98 -16.18 -5.99
N GLY A 22 -5.79 -16.80 -4.82
CA GLY A 22 -4.74 -17.79 -4.56
C GLY A 22 -3.36 -17.27 -4.14
N THR A 23 -3.10 -15.96 -4.13
CA THR A 23 -1.81 -15.38 -3.70
C THR A 23 -2.03 -14.41 -2.54
N ALA A 24 -1.10 -14.32 -1.59
CA ALA A 24 -1.19 -13.35 -0.49
C ALA A 24 -1.22 -11.91 -1.04
N MET A 25 -1.93 -11.00 -0.36
CA MET A 25 -1.97 -9.59 -0.76
C MET A 25 -0.58 -8.97 -0.76
N ILE A 26 0.20 -9.22 0.30
CA ILE A 26 1.53 -8.66 0.44
C ILE A 26 2.46 -9.11 -0.68
N ASP A 27 2.37 -10.35 -1.14
CA ASP A 27 3.21 -10.86 -2.22
C ASP A 27 2.94 -10.13 -3.54
N ARG A 28 1.70 -9.70 -3.77
CA ARG A 28 1.36 -8.87 -4.94
C ARG A 28 1.97 -7.47 -4.84
N VAL A 29 1.86 -6.84 -3.68
CA VAL A 29 2.46 -5.52 -3.45
C VAL A 29 3.98 -5.58 -3.58
N VAL A 30 4.62 -6.61 -3.01
CA VAL A 30 6.07 -6.84 -3.16
C VAL A 30 6.45 -7.07 -4.63
N THR A 31 5.65 -7.83 -5.38
CA THR A 31 5.88 -8.03 -6.82
C THR A 31 5.80 -6.71 -7.58
N ALA A 32 4.77 -5.91 -7.34
CA ALA A 32 4.62 -4.59 -7.95
C ALA A 32 5.81 -3.66 -7.64
N LEU A 33 6.31 -3.68 -6.40
CA LEU A 33 7.49 -2.91 -5.99
C LEU A 33 8.76 -3.41 -6.71
N ARG A 34 8.99 -4.72 -6.77
CA ARG A 34 10.16 -5.32 -7.45
C ARG A 34 10.19 -5.06 -8.95
N GLU A 35 9.01 -5.00 -9.58
CA GLU A 35 8.88 -4.76 -11.01
C GLU A 35 8.88 -3.26 -11.36
N SER A 36 8.85 -2.38 -10.35
CA SER A 36 8.91 -0.92 -10.51
C SER A 36 10.34 -0.39 -10.43
N GLY A 37 10.52 0.92 -10.60
CA GLY A 37 11.79 1.62 -10.42
C GLY A 37 12.30 1.72 -8.97
N ILE A 38 11.76 0.97 -8.02
CA ILE A 38 12.23 0.94 -6.63
C ILE A 38 13.45 0.02 -6.49
N GLU A 39 14.51 0.54 -5.88
CA GLU A 39 15.76 -0.20 -5.70
C GLU A 39 15.76 -1.11 -4.46
N THR A 40 15.19 -0.62 -3.35
CA THR A 40 15.27 -1.27 -2.05
C THR A 40 13.89 -1.35 -1.39
N ILE A 41 13.53 -2.52 -0.85
CA ILE A 41 12.22 -2.77 -0.24
C ILE A 41 12.39 -3.07 1.24
N TYR A 42 11.76 -2.23 2.06
CA TYR A 42 11.61 -2.44 3.50
C TYR A 42 10.16 -2.75 3.86
N ALA A 43 9.97 -3.82 4.63
CA ALA A 43 8.70 -4.23 5.18
C ALA A 43 8.63 -3.86 6.67
N ALA A 44 7.95 -2.76 6.98
CA ALA A 44 7.58 -2.41 8.35
C ALA A 44 6.54 -3.40 8.89
N VAL A 45 6.97 -4.30 9.77
CA VAL A 45 6.20 -5.41 10.34
C VAL A 45 6.01 -5.20 11.84
N SER A 46 4.77 -5.30 12.32
CA SER A 46 4.48 -5.13 13.73
C SER A 46 4.46 -6.46 14.48
N THR A 47 4.57 -6.39 15.80
CA THR A 47 4.36 -7.53 16.73
C THR A 47 2.96 -8.13 16.60
N ASN A 48 2.00 -7.39 16.05
CA ASN A 48 0.63 -7.83 15.79
C ASN A 48 0.49 -8.75 14.56
N ALA A 49 1.55 -8.88 13.75
CA ALA A 49 1.55 -9.69 12.52
C ALA A 49 2.81 -10.58 12.40
N PRO A 50 3.05 -11.51 13.36
CA PRO A 50 4.26 -12.33 13.39
C PRO A 50 4.37 -13.28 12.20
N SER A 51 3.26 -13.80 11.67
CA SER A 51 3.28 -14.70 10.52
C SER A 51 3.70 -13.95 9.26
N THR A 52 3.24 -12.70 9.10
CA THR A 52 3.61 -11.80 8.01
C THR A 52 5.10 -11.48 8.07
N ARG A 53 5.64 -11.23 9.26
CA ARG A 53 7.09 -11.08 9.45
C ARG A 53 7.85 -12.30 8.96
N SER A 54 7.56 -13.47 9.50
CA SER A 54 8.27 -14.70 9.13
C SER A 54 8.14 -15.00 7.63
N HIS A 55 7.01 -14.65 7.02
CA HIS A 55 6.82 -14.76 5.57
C HIS A 55 7.75 -13.84 4.78
N LEU A 56 7.84 -12.57 5.17
CA LEU A 56 8.66 -11.56 4.47
C LEU A 56 10.16 -11.73 4.71
N GLU A 57 10.60 -12.22 5.87
CA GLU A 57 12.01 -12.58 6.13
C GLU A 57 12.52 -13.68 5.19
N ARG A 58 11.61 -14.52 4.67
CA ARG A 58 11.95 -15.55 3.69
C ARG A 58 11.88 -15.04 2.24
N ALA A 59 11.39 -13.82 2.01
CA ALA A 59 11.24 -13.26 0.67
C ALA A 59 12.56 -12.60 0.23
N ALA A 60 13.10 -13.03 -0.91
CA ALA A 60 14.37 -12.51 -1.43
C ALA A 60 14.29 -10.99 -1.72
N GLY A 61 15.27 -10.21 -1.27
CA GLY A 61 15.32 -8.77 -1.54
C GLY A 61 14.26 -7.93 -0.79
N VAL A 62 13.70 -8.45 0.32
CA VAL A 62 12.88 -7.69 1.25
C VAL A 62 13.57 -7.67 2.61
N MET A 63 13.77 -6.48 3.17
CA MET A 63 14.31 -6.30 4.53
C MET A 63 13.18 -5.97 5.49
N THR A 64 13.12 -6.62 6.65
CA THR A 64 12.09 -6.34 7.65
C THR A 64 12.55 -5.26 8.64
N ILE A 65 11.64 -4.35 8.96
CA ILE A 65 11.79 -3.37 10.05
C ILE A 65 10.71 -3.69 11.07
N GLU A 66 11.10 -4.04 12.29
CA GLU A 66 10.14 -4.23 13.37
C GLU A 66 9.59 -2.88 13.85
N THR A 67 8.28 -2.75 13.94
CA THR A 67 7.57 -1.60 14.53
C THR A 67 6.71 -2.04 15.72
N SER A 68 6.32 -1.09 16.57
CA SER A 68 5.50 -1.41 17.76
C SER A 68 4.08 -1.84 17.40
N GLY A 69 3.54 -1.38 16.27
CA GLY A 69 2.18 -1.68 15.85
C GLY A 69 1.13 -0.75 16.45
N ASP A 70 1.54 0.41 16.97
CA ASP A 70 0.67 1.37 17.67
C ASP A 70 -0.19 2.22 16.71
N GLY A 71 0.01 2.04 15.41
CA GLY A 71 -0.78 2.69 14.37
C GLY A 71 0.07 3.06 13.17
N TYR A 72 -0.58 3.54 12.10
CA TYR A 72 0.11 3.89 10.86
C TYR A 72 1.19 4.96 11.05
N VAL A 73 0.84 6.08 11.70
CA VAL A 73 1.74 7.23 11.85
C VAL A 73 2.93 6.89 12.77
N PRO A 74 2.75 6.36 13.99
CA PRO A 74 3.88 5.99 14.84
C PRO A 74 4.82 4.98 14.19
N ASP A 75 4.28 3.94 13.55
CA ASP A 75 5.09 2.92 12.88
C ASP A 75 5.85 3.49 11.68
N LEU A 76 5.25 4.41 10.93
CA LEU A 76 5.91 5.06 9.81
C LEU A 76 7.07 5.94 10.31
N MET A 77 6.84 6.76 11.33
CA MET A 77 7.89 7.61 11.91
C MET A 77 9.05 6.77 12.43
N ALA A 78 8.77 5.71 13.19
CA ALA A 78 9.79 4.79 13.69
C ALA A 78 10.56 4.09 12.55
N ALA A 79 9.88 3.75 11.44
CA ALA A 79 10.57 3.19 10.28
C ALA A 79 11.48 4.21 9.61
N LEU A 80 11.07 5.49 9.51
CA LEU A 80 11.84 6.57 8.87
C LEU A 80 13.04 7.04 9.69
N GLU A 81 13.10 6.75 10.99
CA GLU A 81 14.26 7.06 11.86
C GLU A 81 15.49 6.17 11.57
N ARG A 82 15.40 5.23 10.63
CA ARG A 82 16.48 4.33 10.25
C ARG A 82 17.56 5.03 9.41
N ASP A 83 18.81 4.94 9.86
CA ASP A 83 19.97 5.57 9.21
C ASP A 83 20.25 5.11 7.77
N ASP A 84 19.77 3.93 7.37
CA ASP A 84 19.91 3.38 6.01
C ASP A 84 18.72 3.73 5.09
N LEU A 85 17.75 4.51 5.58
CA LEU A 85 16.73 5.13 4.75
C LEU A 85 17.08 6.59 4.49
N SER A 86 17.04 6.98 3.23
CA SER A 86 17.20 8.37 2.81
C SER A 86 15.96 8.81 2.03
N SER A 87 15.44 10.00 2.36
CA SER A 87 14.38 10.62 1.56
C SER A 87 14.85 10.86 0.12
N PRO A 88 13.93 10.76 -0.87
CA PRO A 88 12.51 10.46 -0.71
C PRO A 88 12.21 8.97 -0.49
N VAL A 89 11.25 8.65 0.37
CA VAL A 89 10.80 7.27 0.66
C VAL A 89 9.38 7.03 0.16
N LEU A 90 9.20 6.01 -0.69
CA LEU A 90 7.86 5.54 -1.08
C LEU A 90 7.30 4.62 0.01
N THR A 91 6.15 5.00 0.57
CA THR A 91 5.38 4.19 1.51
C THR A 91 4.20 3.54 0.79
N VAL A 92 3.96 2.25 1.05
CA VAL A 92 2.86 1.49 0.44
C VAL A 92 2.15 0.64 1.49
N ALA A 93 0.82 0.67 1.47
CA ALA A 93 -0.05 -0.20 2.26
C ALA A 93 -0.08 -1.63 1.68
N ALA A 94 0.01 -2.63 2.56
CA ALA A 94 0.03 -4.05 2.17
C ALA A 94 -1.30 -4.59 1.62
N ASP A 95 -2.37 -3.80 1.64
CA ASP A 95 -3.74 -4.22 1.32
C ASP A 95 -4.22 -3.75 -0.06
N LEU A 96 -3.29 -3.43 -0.96
CA LEU A 96 -3.54 -3.00 -2.35
C LEU A 96 -3.20 -4.13 -3.34
N PRO A 97 -3.97 -5.22 -3.40
CA PRO A 97 -3.65 -6.38 -4.24
C PRO A 97 -3.73 -6.11 -5.76
N LEU A 98 -4.28 -4.98 -6.17
CA LEU A 98 -4.38 -4.59 -7.58
C LEU A 98 -3.24 -3.67 -8.04
N LEU A 99 -2.35 -3.26 -7.12
CA LEU A 99 -1.23 -2.39 -7.44
C LEU A 99 -0.26 -3.09 -8.40
N GLU A 100 0.29 -2.33 -9.34
CA GLU A 100 1.20 -2.80 -10.38
C GLU A 100 2.40 -1.85 -10.48
N ALA A 101 3.51 -2.33 -11.04
CA ALA A 101 4.72 -1.53 -11.24
C ALA A 101 4.45 -0.20 -11.94
N SER A 102 3.69 -0.23 -13.04
CA SER A 102 3.33 0.99 -13.79
C SER A 102 2.54 2.03 -12.97
N CYS A 103 1.87 1.62 -11.89
CA CYS A 103 1.26 2.57 -10.95
C CYS A 103 2.33 3.28 -10.12
N ILE A 104 3.26 2.51 -9.57
CA ILE A 104 4.37 3.02 -8.76
C ILE A 104 5.24 3.93 -9.61
N ASP A 105 5.60 3.52 -10.82
CA ASP A 105 6.44 4.31 -11.73
C ASP A 105 5.80 5.66 -12.08
N ARG A 106 4.47 5.74 -12.21
CA ARG A 106 3.78 7.02 -12.41
C ARG A 106 3.89 7.93 -11.20
N VAL A 107 3.80 7.37 -9.99
CA VAL A 107 3.96 8.15 -8.74
C VAL A 107 5.40 8.67 -8.63
N LEU A 108 6.40 7.81 -8.93
CA LEU A 108 7.82 8.20 -8.95
C LEU A 108 8.09 9.27 -10.00
N ALA A 109 7.58 9.12 -11.22
CA ALA A 109 7.75 10.08 -12.30
C ALA A 109 7.09 11.44 -11.98
N ALA A 110 5.93 11.42 -11.34
CA ALA A 110 5.25 12.65 -10.93
C ALA A 110 5.98 13.37 -9.80
N HIS A 111 6.65 12.64 -8.90
CA HIS A 111 7.52 13.23 -7.87
C HIS A 111 8.77 13.85 -8.52
N GLY A 112 9.40 13.13 -9.44
CA GLY A 112 10.58 13.60 -10.16
C GLY A 112 11.70 14.01 -9.20
N SER A 113 12.29 15.18 -9.45
CA SER A 113 13.33 15.81 -8.62
C SER A 113 12.76 16.77 -7.56
N GLY A 114 11.48 16.66 -7.20
CA GLY A 114 10.92 17.44 -6.11
C GLY A 114 11.39 16.93 -4.75
N ASP A 115 11.34 17.80 -3.74
CA ASP A 115 11.72 17.46 -2.35
C ASP A 115 10.49 17.31 -1.44
N GLY A 116 9.30 17.67 -1.92
CA GLY A 116 8.06 17.69 -1.14
C GLY A 116 7.36 16.33 -1.03
N SER A 117 6.66 16.13 0.08
CA SER A 117 5.85 14.93 0.32
C SER A 117 4.61 14.87 -0.58
N ARG A 118 4.19 13.67 -0.98
CA ARG A 118 3.06 13.47 -1.90
C ARG A 118 2.14 12.35 -1.42
N THR A 119 0.87 12.67 -1.23
CA THR A 119 -0.17 11.69 -0.85
C THR A 119 -0.95 11.27 -2.08
N VAL A 120 -0.99 9.96 -2.35
CA VAL A 120 -1.76 9.42 -3.48
C VAL A 120 -3.18 9.17 -3.03
N CYS A 121 -4.11 9.86 -3.67
CA CYS A 121 -5.54 9.80 -3.43
C CYS A 121 -6.31 9.28 -4.65
N VAL A 122 -7.47 8.70 -4.39
CA VAL A 122 -8.49 8.41 -5.39
C VAL A 122 -9.77 9.15 -5.03
N PRO A 123 -10.63 9.49 -6.01
CA PRO A 123 -11.95 10.03 -5.71
C PRO A 123 -12.80 9.03 -4.92
N ALA A 124 -13.49 9.48 -3.88
CA ALA A 124 -14.44 8.67 -3.13
C ALA A 124 -15.53 8.06 -4.03
N ALA A 125 -15.96 8.82 -5.05
CA ALA A 125 -16.92 8.36 -6.04
C ALA A 125 -16.43 7.12 -6.82
N LEU A 126 -15.11 6.98 -7.04
CA LEU A 126 -14.55 5.79 -7.69
C LEU A 126 -14.71 4.57 -6.77
N LYS A 127 -14.35 4.69 -5.48
CA LYS A 127 -14.53 3.61 -4.49
C LYS A 127 -16.00 3.21 -4.34
N GLN A 128 -16.90 4.20 -4.26
CA GLN A 128 -18.35 3.97 -4.20
C GLN A 128 -18.87 3.21 -5.43
N ARG A 129 -18.46 3.61 -6.64
CA ARG A 129 -18.85 2.92 -7.89
C ARG A 129 -18.33 1.49 -7.97
N LEU A 130 -17.17 1.21 -7.37
CA LEU A 130 -16.61 -0.14 -7.30
C LEU A 130 -17.28 -1.00 -6.22
N GLY A 131 -17.95 -0.37 -5.25
CA GLY A 131 -18.54 -1.05 -4.09
C GLY A 131 -17.52 -1.46 -3.03
N VAL A 132 -16.34 -0.84 -3.01
CA VAL A 132 -15.28 -1.14 -2.02
C VAL A 132 -15.36 -0.21 -0.82
N SER A 133 -14.82 -0.66 0.32
CA SER A 133 -14.85 0.09 1.58
C SER A 133 -14.10 1.43 1.50
N ILE A 134 -14.57 2.39 2.31
CA ILE A 134 -13.91 3.67 2.55
C ILE A 134 -13.71 3.79 4.06
N ASP A 135 -12.49 3.51 4.51
CA ASP A 135 -12.15 3.49 5.94
C ASP A 135 -11.53 4.83 6.41
N ALA A 136 -11.10 5.68 5.47
CA ALA A 136 -10.55 7.01 5.72
C ALA A 136 -10.87 7.95 4.56
N ARG A 137 -10.87 9.25 4.83
CA ARG A 137 -10.99 10.33 3.85
C ARG A 137 -9.89 11.34 4.11
N LEU A 138 -9.47 12.05 3.07
CA LEU A 138 -8.52 13.15 3.24
C LEU A 138 -9.26 14.34 3.86
N GLU A 139 -8.64 15.00 4.84
CA GLU A 139 -9.15 16.27 5.36
C GLU A 139 -8.26 17.42 4.84
N PRO A 140 -8.84 18.57 4.43
CA PRO A 140 -10.27 18.90 4.42
C PRO A 140 -11.05 18.35 3.20
N ASP A 141 -10.35 17.78 2.21
CA ASP A 141 -10.93 17.33 0.94
C ASP A 141 -11.59 15.94 1.04
N ASP A 142 -12.73 15.86 1.73
CA ASP A 142 -13.42 14.60 2.06
C ASP A 142 -13.89 13.78 0.84
N HIS A 143 -13.97 14.40 -0.33
CA HIS A 143 -14.25 13.77 -1.61
C HIS A 143 -13.08 12.92 -2.13
N LEU A 144 -11.91 13.01 -1.49
CA LEU A 144 -10.72 12.22 -1.77
C LEU A 144 -10.47 11.18 -0.68
N VAL A 145 -9.95 10.03 -1.10
CA VAL A 145 -9.61 8.92 -0.22
C VAL A 145 -8.13 8.59 -0.40
N PRO A 146 -7.31 8.67 0.66
CA PRO A 146 -5.93 8.24 0.59
C PRO A 146 -5.87 6.74 0.30
N THR A 147 -4.95 6.37 -0.56
CA THR A 147 -4.79 4.99 -1.07
C THR A 147 -3.92 4.14 -0.16
N GLY A 148 -3.09 4.79 0.66
CA GLY A 148 -1.99 4.16 1.38
C GLY A 148 -0.69 4.10 0.58
N VAL A 149 -0.62 4.73 -0.59
CA VAL A 149 0.62 5.04 -1.31
C VAL A 149 0.99 6.50 -1.05
N ASN A 150 2.19 6.77 -0.57
CA ASN A 150 2.69 8.14 -0.36
C ASN A 150 4.18 8.21 -0.66
N VAL A 151 4.66 9.36 -1.10
CA VAL A 151 6.09 9.70 -1.09
C VAL A 151 6.35 10.62 0.09
N VAL A 152 7.26 10.23 0.95
CA VAL A 152 7.76 11.06 2.04
C VAL A 152 8.99 11.77 1.53
N GLY A 153 8.90 13.09 1.42
CA GLY A 153 9.95 13.98 0.94
C GLY A 153 11.01 14.28 2.00
N ASP A 154 11.76 15.36 1.80
CA ASP A 154 12.69 15.90 2.78
C ASP A 154 11.92 16.42 4.01
N ALA A 155 12.45 16.16 5.21
CA ALA A 155 11.88 16.65 6.46
C ALA A 155 11.92 18.19 6.56
N ASP A 156 12.88 18.83 5.87
CA ASP A 156 13.00 20.29 5.83
C ASP A 156 12.02 20.94 4.83
N ASP A 157 11.41 20.16 3.92
CA ASP A 157 10.39 20.64 2.99
C ASP A 157 8.97 20.33 3.51
N SER A 158 8.31 21.37 4.03
CA SER A 158 6.91 21.29 4.48
C SER A 158 5.88 21.16 3.35
N THR A 159 6.30 21.26 2.08
CA THR A 159 5.40 21.18 0.92
C THR A 159 4.79 19.79 0.82
N THR A 160 3.46 19.72 0.94
CA THR A 160 2.70 18.48 0.72
C THR A 160 1.79 18.65 -0.49
N MET A 161 1.87 17.71 -1.42
CA MET A 161 1.01 17.66 -2.61
C MET A 161 0.05 16.48 -2.53
N THR A 162 -1.15 16.65 -3.08
CA THR A 162 -2.11 15.55 -3.25
C THR A 162 -2.18 15.17 -4.73
N ASP A 163 -1.82 13.92 -5.03
CA ASP A 163 -1.97 13.38 -6.37
C ASP A 163 -3.26 12.57 -6.47
N VAL A 164 -4.14 12.97 -7.39
CA VAL A 164 -5.42 12.30 -7.58
C VAL A 164 -5.39 11.41 -8.81
N TYR A 165 -5.58 10.11 -8.61
CA TYR A 165 -5.65 9.13 -9.69
C TYR A 165 -7.06 8.55 -9.84
N TYR A 166 -7.56 8.53 -11.07
CA TYR A 166 -8.79 7.81 -11.43
C TYR A 166 -8.44 6.39 -11.91
N ASP A 167 -7.83 5.58 -11.04
CA ASP A 167 -7.35 4.25 -11.37
C ASP A 167 -7.75 3.22 -10.31
N ILE A 168 -8.38 2.13 -10.75
CA ILE A 168 -8.85 1.06 -9.87
C ILE A 168 -7.71 0.37 -9.13
N ARG A 169 -6.48 0.41 -9.67
CA ARG A 169 -5.28 -0.20 -9.07
C ARG A 169 -4.86 0.48 -7.78
N PHE A 170 -5.20 1.75 -7.63
CA PHE A 170 -5.04 2.51 -6.38
C PHE A 170 -6.29 2.48 -5.50
N ALA A 171 -7.46 2.17 -6.08
CA ALA A 171 -8.73 2.36 -5.39
C ALA A 171 -9.23 1.14 -4.60
N VAL A 172 -8.62 -0.03 -4.73
CA VAL A 172 -9.10 -1.25 -4.06
C VAL A 172 -8.18 -1.62 -2.92
N ASN A 173 -8.39 -0.99 -1.76
CA ASN A 173 -7.87 -1.50 -0.49
C ASN A 173 -8.79 -2.62 0.00
N VAL A 174 -8.22 -3.74 0.41
CA VAL A 174 -9.00 -4.87 0.94
C VAL A 174 -9.06 -4.78 2.46
N ASN A 175 -10.19 -4.31 2.99
CA ASN A 175 -10.43 -4.21 4.43
C ASN A 175 -11.46 -5.21 4.92
N ARG A 176 -12.36 -5.66 4.04
CA ARG A 176 -13.46 -6.57 4.33
C ARG A 176 -13.55 -7.67 3.27
N LEU A 177 -14.32 -8.70 3.57
CA LEU A 177 -14.49 -9.87 2.71
C LEU A 177 -15.07 -9.49 1.33
N GLU A 178 -15.97 -8.51 1.29
CA GLU A 178 -16.54 -8.00 0.04
C GLU A 178 -15.48 -7.36 -0.86
N ASP A 179 -14.55 -6.58 -0.27
CA ASP A 179 -13.44 -5.97 -0.99
C ASP A 179 -12.53 -7.04 -1.60
N ALA A 180 -12.26 -8.11 -0.85
CA ALA A 180 -11.47 -9.23 -1.32
C ALA A 180 -12.10 -9.92 -2.54
N GLY A 181 -13.43 -10.10 -2.49
CA GLY A 181 -14.21 -10.63 -3.62
C GLY A 181 -14.16 -9.72 -4.85
N ILE A 182 -14.21 -8.40 -4.67
CA ILE A 182 -14.06 -7.42 -5.75
C ILE A 182 -12.65 -7.48 -6.33
N ALA A 183 -11.61 -7.44 -5.49
CA ALA A 183 -10.21 -7.54 -5.93
C ALA A 183 -9.95 -8.81 -6.75
N ALA A 184 -10.40 -9.97 -6.25
CA ALA A 184 -10.22 -11.24 -6.93
C ALA A 184 -10.91 -11.27 -8.30
N ARG A 185 -12.12 -10.70 -8.40
CA ARG A 185 -12.84 -10.58 -9.69
C ARG A 185 -12.06 -9.72 -10.68
N ARG A 186 -11.57 -8.55 -10.25
CA ARG A 186 -10.79 -7.64 -11.10
C ARG A 186 -9.51 -8.29 -11.63
N LEU A 187 -8.82 -9.08 -10.82
CA LEU A 187 -7.63 -9.82 -11.27
C LEU A 187 -7.97 -10.84 -12.35
N ARG A 188 -9.08 -11.57 -12.21
CA ARG A 188 -9.52 -12.52 -13.23
C ARG A 188 -9.93 -11.84 -14.54
N ASP A 189 -10.66 -10.72 -14.46
CA ASP A 189 -11.06 -9.95 -15.64
C ASP A 189 -9.86 -9.42 -16.44
N ARG A 190 -8.75 -9.08 -15.76
CA ARG A 190 -7.51 -8.66 -16.45
C ARG A 190 -6.85 -9.79 -17.23
N ARG A 191 -6.83 -11.00 -16.65
CA ARG A 191 -6.24 -12.18 -17.30
C ARG A 191 -7.02 -12.57 -18.55
N THR A 192 -8.34 -12.39 -18.56
CA THR A 192 -9.18 -12.68 -19.73
C THR A 192 -9.12 -11.59 -20.80
N ALA A 193 -8.85 -10.34 -20.43
CA ALA A 193 -8.72 -9.23 -21.38
C ALA A 193 -7.33 -9.12 -22.03
N GLY A 194 -6.30 -9.69 -21.42
CA GLY A 194 -4.92 -9.70 -21.92
C GLY A 194 -4.50 -11.00 -22.63
N GLY A 195 -5.44 -11.92 -22.87
CA GLY A 195 -5.22 -13.19 -23.58
C GLY A 195 -5.68 -13.16 -25.03
#